data_AF-A0A7V8IZK4-F1
#
_entry.id   AF-A0A7V8IZK4-F1
#
_cell.length_a   1.000
_cell.length_b   1.000
_cell.length_c   1.000
_cell.angle_alpha   90.00
_cell.angle_beta   90.00
_cell.angle_gamma   90.00
#
_symmetry.space_group_name_H-M   'P 1'
#
loop_
_entity.id
_entity.type
_entity.pdbx_description
1 polymer ?
#
loop_
_entity_poly.entity_id
_entity_poly.type
_entity_poly.pdbx_seq_one_letter_code
_entity_poly.pdbx_strand_id
1 'polypeptide(L)'
;MACSAFDIITGQIPAHGETYWTQREMRLETRLRLNLMDPRTRLRLAEARAALGRRGEALSVLASLEKIGPADSGAVGLRAHVLEEMGEAGPAAELLATSLLAISDVCPGLGDFHLRALQWSAAPQKDRTFTGERYATWPAPGTLSADGYSRLLVLAARRPQFPDAMLVLGDELCRRGAPNLAIWAWVRALDLGHPAKHELRRRLETTFFLWRVGPGRVASQVDDTIAIIRRHFATAGVWLGRFQRVEMQLVLEGREPALVDVLAECTKRGIRKVAASDCDEFPVTAAELAAAAPAQEPARASPGAPPSLDPWTESALKSLVVAAGTLFLACLAGFILSCFPPLSPRKSRALTLSRHAQRVQPKKRGPPMLGGLCAC
;
A
#
# COMPACT_ATOMS: atom_id res chain seq x y z
N MET A 1 9.19 -0.89 -9.11
CA MET A 1 8.89 -1.54 -10.40
C MET A 1 7.50 -1.10 -10.83
N ALA A 2 7.38 -0.38 -11.95
CA ALA A 2 6.08 0.06 -12.44
C ALA A 2 5.39 -1.14 -13.11
N CYS A 3 4.18 -1.49 -12.65
CA CYS A 3 3.33 -2.44 -13.37
C CYS A 3 2.63 -1.71 -14.51
N SER A 4 2.58 -2.29 -15.70
CA SER A 4 1.80 -1.72 -16.80
C SER A 4 0.30 -1.85 -16.52
N ALA A 5 -0.53 -1.04 -17.20
CA ALA A 5 -1.98 -1.19 -17.13
C ALA A 5 -2.42 -2.63 -17.50
N PHE A 6 -1.76 -3.23 -18.51
CA PHE A 6 -2.03 -4.61 -18.91
C PHE A 6 -1.71 -5.62 -17.80
N ASP A 7 -0.56 -5.47 -17.12
CA ASP A 7 -0.20 -6.31 -15.96
C ASP A 7 -1.25 -6.20 -14.84
N ILE A 8 -1.73 -4.99 -14.56
CA ILE A 8 -2.72 -4.72 -13.53
C ILE A 8 -4.05 -5.39 -13.87
N ILE A 9 -4.53 -5.20 -15.10
CA ILE A 9 -5.81 -5.75 -15.58
C ILE A 9 -5.78 -7.28 -15.61
N THR A 10 -4.68 -7.86 -16.09
CA THR A 10 -4.52 -9.31 -16.18
C THR A 10 -4.18 -9.98 -14.85
N GLY A 11 -3.83 -9.20 -13.83
CA GLY A 11 -3.41 -9.70 -12.52
C GLY A 11 -1.97 -10.24 -12.49
N GLN A 12 -1.13 -9.90 -13.46
CA GLN A 12 0.29 -10.26 -13.53
C GLN A 12 1.17 -9.33 -12.69
N ILE A 13 0.73 -9.07 -11.46
CA ILE A 13 1.42 -8.21 -10.50
C ILE A 13 2.34 -9.11 -9.66
N PRO A 14 3.67 -8.94 -9.71
CA PRO A 14 4.59 -9.69 -8.87
C PRO A 14 4.25 -9.45 -7.39
N ALA A 15 3.98 -10.52 -6.66
CA ALA A 15 3.69 -10.48 -5.24
C ALA A 15 4.30 -11.70 -4.55
N HIS A 16 4.83 -11.46 -3.35
CA HIS A 16 5.40 -12.51 -2.51
C HIS A 16 4.33 -13.55 -2.14
N GLY A 17 4.69 -14.82 -2.22
CA GLY A 17 3.85 -15.96 -1.84
C GLY A 17 3.93 -16.27 -0.34
N GLU A 18 3.13 -17.24 0.08
CA GLU A 18 2.99 -17.66 1.48
C GLU A 18 4.33 -18.05 2.11
N THR A 19 5.15 -18.88 1.44
CA THR A 19 6.44 -19.36 1.97
C THR A 19 7.39 -18.21 2.31
N TYR A 20 7.42 -17.16 1.48
CA TYR A 20 8.24 -15.97 1.76
C TYR A 20 7.78 -15.29 3.06
N TRP A 21 6.48 -15.07 3.20
CA TRP A 21 5.93 -14.39 4.38
C TRP A 21 6.08 -15.21 5.65
N THR A 22 5.89 -16.54 5.59
CA THR A 22 6.12 -17.44 6.72
C THR A 22 7.56 -17.36 7.21
N GLN A 23 8.54 -17.46 6.30
CA GLN A 23 9.95 -17.33 6.71
C GLN A 23 10.28 -15.92 7.23
N ARG A 24 9.72 -14.89 6.60
CA ARG A 24 9.94 -13.50 7.02
C ARG A 24 9.39 -13.24 8.42
N GLU A 25 8.21 -13.79 8.74
CA GLU A 25 7.66 -13.73 10.09
C GLU A 25 8.63 -14.35 11.11
N MET A 26 9.12 -15.59 10.90
CA MET A 26 10.02 -16.25 11.84
C MET A 26 11.27 -15.41 12.15
N ARG A 27 11.84 -14.78 11.11
CA ARG A 27 12.98 -13.86 11.26
C ARG A 27 12.62 -12.62 12.06
N LEU A 28 11.46 -12.02 11.77
CA LEU A 28 10.98 -10.82 12.47
C LEU A 28 10.66 -11.10 13.93
N GLU A 29 10.05 -12.23 14.25
CA GLU A 29 9.81 -12.66 15.64
C GLU A 29 11.12 -12.87 16.39
N THR A 30 12.11 -13.51 15.77
CA THR A 30 13.43 -13.68 16.35
C THR A 30 14.10 -12.32 16.63
N ARG A 31 14.01 -11.38 15.69
CA ARG A 31 14.53 -10.01 15.88
C ARG A 31 13.79 -9.27 16.99
N LEU A 32 12.48 -9.42 17.08
CA LEU A 32 11.68 -8.75 18.11
C LEU A 32 11.97 -9.30 19.51
N ARG A 33 12.35 -10.58 19.65
CA ARG A 33 12.84 -11.14 20.92
C ARG A 33 14.11 -10.46 21.42
N LEU A 34 14.95 -9.96 20.51
CA LEU A 34 16.17 -9.22 20.85
C LEU A 34 15.90 -7.74 21.17
N ASN A 35 14.89 -7.14 20.54
CA ASN A 35 14.47 -5.77 20.81
C ASN A 35 12.94 -5.64 20.73
N LEU A 36 12.27 -5.76 21.89
CA LEU A 36 10.81 -5.73 21.99
C LEU A 36 10.22 -4.36 21.59
N MET A 37 11.01 -3.29 21.63
CA MET A 37 10.52 -1.93 21.38
C MET A 37 10.84 -1.43 19.97
N ASP A 38 11.32 -2.28 19.05
CA ASP A 38 11.60 -1.86 17.67
C ASP A 38 10.29 -1.66 16.87
N PRO A 39 9.88 -0.40 16.59
CA PRO A 39 8.62 -0.13 15.90
C PRO A 39 8.63 -0.64 14.45
N ARG A 40 9.80 -0.60 13.78
CA ARG A 40 9.92 -1.03 12.38
C ARG A 40 9.77 -2.54 12.24
N THR A 41 10.36 -3.29 13.16
CA THR A 41 10.20 -4.76 13.18
C THR A 41 8.77 -5.16 13.49
N ARG A 42 8.07 -4.46 14.39
CA ARG A 42 6.64 -4.70 14.67
C ARG A 42 5.75 -4.40 13.47
N LEU A 43 5.95 -3.28 12.78
CA LEU A 43 5.18 -2.95 11.58
C LEU A 43 5.36 -4.04 10.51
N ARG A 44 6.59 -4.44 10.22
CA ARG A 44 6.87 -5.53 9.26
C ARG A 44 6.30 -6.88 9.68
N LEU A 45 6.22 -7.14 10.99
CA LEU A 45 5.59 -8.35 11.52
C LEU A 45 4.08 -8.32 11.29
N ALA A 46 3.44 -7.18 11.51
CA ALA A 46 2.04 -6.99 11.18
C ALA A 46 1.78 -7.16 9.67
N GLU A 47 2.65 -6.62 8.81
CA GLU A 47 2.56 -6.80 7.35
C GLU A 47 2.61 -8.28 6.97
N ALA A 48 3.57 -9.03 7.53
CA ALA A 48 3.71 -10.47 7.26
C ALA A 48 2.49 -11.26 7.72
N ARG A 49 1.94 -10.96 8.90
CA ARG A 49 0.72 -11.61 9.42
C ARG A 49 -0.51 -11.27 8.60
N ALA A 50 -0.64 -10.02 8.15
CA ALA A 50 -1.71 -9.60 7.25
C ALA A 50 -1.63 -10.37 5.92
N ALA A 51 -0.44 -10.45 5.32
CA ALA A 51 -0.21 -11.18 4.08
C ALA A 51 -0.49 -12.70 4.19
N LEU A 52 -0.32 -13.27 5.38
CA LEU A 52 -0.67 -14.66 5.71
C LEU A 52 -2.14 -14.86 6.10
N GLY A 53 -2.98 -13.83 5.95
CA GLY A 53 -4.42 -13.89 6.28
C GLY A 53 -4.74 -13.88 7.78
N ARG A 54 -3.74 -13.73 8.67
CA ARG A 54 -3.89 -13.68 10.13
C ARG A 54 -4.20 -12.26 10.60
N ARG A 55 -5.35 -11.75 10.15
CA ARG A 55 -5.78 -10.35 10.30
C ARG A 55 -5.91 -9.91 11.76
N GLY A 56 -6.52 -10.73 12.61
CA GLY A 56 -6.64 -10.45 14.05
C GLY A 56 -5.28 -10.33 14.75
N GLU A 57 -4.31 -11.18 14.38
CA GLU A 57 -2.94 -11.09 14.91
C GLU A 57 -2.20 -9.85 14.40
N ALA A 58 -2.40 -9.47 13.13
CA ALA A 58 -1.83 -8.24 12.56
C ALA A 58 -2.37 -7.00 13.29
N LEU A 59 -3.67 -6.91 13.53
CA LEU A 59 -4.29 -5.83 14.31
C LEU A 59 -3.78 -5.78 15.75
N SER A 60 -3.57 -6.94 16.38
CA SER A 60 -2.98 -7.02 17.72
C SER A 60 -1.55 -6.43 17.76
N VAL A 61 -0.73 -6.75 16.75
CA VAL A 61 0.62 -6.18 16.63
C VAL A 61 0.57 -4.67 16.37
N LEU A 62 -0.34 -4.19 15.52
CA LEU A 62 -0.51 -2.75 15.27
C LEU A 62 -0.97 -1.99 16.51
N ALA A 63 -1.93 -2.53 17.27
CA ALA A 63 -2.36 -1.95 18.53
C ALA A 63 -1.22 -1.90 19.58
N SER A 64 -0.28 -2.84 19.52
CA SER A 64 0.90 -2.80 20.38
C SER A 64 1.94 -1.76 19.93
N LEU A 65 2.00 -1.45 18.63
CA LEU A 65 2.88 -0.44 18.07
C LEU A 65 2.44 0.97 18.51
N GLU A 66 1.13 1.23 18.55
CA GLU A 66 0.54 2.48 19.04
C GLU A 66 0.88 2.80 20.50
N LYS A 67 1.18 1.76 21.31
CA LYS A 67 1.62 1.94 22.71
C LYS A 67 3.07 2.43 22.82
N ILE A 68 3.88 2.23 21.78
CA ILE A 68 5.30 2.62 21.76
C ILE A 68 5.46 4.06 21.30
N GLY A 69 4.60 4.51 20.38
CA GLY A 69 4.61 5.86 19.86
C GLY A 69 3.43 6.11 18.92
N PRO A 70 3.26 7.37 18.46
CA PRO A 70 2.23 7.69 17.49
C PRO A 70 2.41 6.84 16.22
N ALA A 71 1.29 6.35 15.67
CA ALA A 71 1.31 5.58 14.45
C ALA A 71 1.85 6.43 13.29
N ASP A 72 2.81 5.89 12.56
CA ASP A 72 3.21 6.47 11.28
C ASP A 72 2.17 6.17 10.19
N SER A 73 2.29 6.85 9.04
CA SER A 73 1.36 6.67 7.92
C SER A 73 1.35 5.24 7.38
N GLY A 74 2.43 4.47 7.55
CA GLY A 74 2.52 3.07 7.16
C GLY A 74 1.65 2.17 8.05
N ALA A 75 1.75 2.34 9.37
CA ALA A 75 0.95 1.60 10.34
C ALA A 75 -0.54 1.87 10.19
N VAL A 76 -0.93 3.14 10.00
CA VAL A 76 -2.32 3.52 9.72
C VAL A 76 -2.80 2.88 8.42
N GLY A 77 -2.02 3.01 7.33
CA GLY A 77 -2.38 2.45 6.03
C GLY A 77 -2.57 0.94 6.08
N LEU A 78 -1.68 0.23 6.77
CA LEU A 78 -1.82 -1.22 6.97
C LEU A 78 -3.04 -1.56 7.80
N ARG A 79 -3.32 -0.82 8.88
CA ARG A 79 -4.51 -1.04 9.71
C ARG A 79 -5.80 -0.87 8.92
N ALA A 80 -5.91 0.20 8.12
CA ALA A 80 -7.05 0.44 7.25
C ALA A 80 -7.23 -0.68 6.22
N HIS A 81 -6.13 -1.15 5.62
CA HIS A 81 -6.16 -2.27 4.69
C HIS A 81 -6.64 -3.57 5.36
N VAL A 82 -6.15 -3.89 6.55
CA VAL A 82 -6.57 -5.11 7.29
C VAL A 82 -8.06 -5.03 7.66
N LEU A 83 -8.54 -3.87 8.14
CA LEU A 83 -9.96 -3.65 8.43
C LEU A 83 -10.83 -3.85 7.18
N GLU A 84 -10.39 -3.32 6.05
CA GLU A 84 -11.08 -3.51 4.78
C GLU A 84 -11.17 -4.99 4.38
N GLU A 85 -10.09 -5.76 4.49
CA GLU A 85 -10.14 -7.19 4.19
C GLU A 85 -11.04 -7.99 5.15
N MET A 86 -11.29 -7.47 6.35
CA MET A 86 -12.26 -8.03 7.30
C MET A 86 -13.71 -7.62 6.98
N GLY A 87 -13.94 -6.83 5.92
CA GLY A 87 -15.25 -6.31 5.55
C GLY A 87 -15.63 -5.01 6.28
N GLU A 88 -14.72 -4.42 7.05
CA GLU A 88 -14.94 -3.21 7.83
C GLU A 88 -14.53 -1.94 7.05
N ALA A 89 -15.08 -1.77 5.84
CA ALA A 89 -14.72 -0.65 4.98
C ALA A 89 -15.07 0.73 5.59
N GLY A 90 -16.15 0.83 6.36
CA GLY A 90 -16.55 2.06 7.07
C GLY A 90 -15.51 2.49 8.11
N PRO A 91 -15.21 1.64 9.12
CA PRO A 91 -14.14 1.91 10.09
C PRO A 91 -12.78 2.19 9.45
N ALA A 92 -12.44 1.49 8.36
CA ALA A 92 -11.22 1.74 7.61
C ALA A 92 -11.19 3.14 6.96
N ALA A 93 -12.31 3.58 6.38
CA ALA A 93 -12.45 4.92 5.80
C ALA A 93 -12.31 6.02 6.86
N GLU A 94 -12.97 5.85 8.01
CA GLU A 94 -12.89 6.79 9.13
C GLU A 94 -11.44 6.93 9.63
N LEU A 95 -10.75 5.80 9.84
CA LEU A 95 -9.36 5.78 10.28
C LEU A 95 -8.44 6.56 9.33
N LEU A 96 -8.57 6.36 8.02
CA LEU A 96 -7.78 7.09 7.04
C LEU A 96 -8.14 8.57 6.98
N ALA A 97 -9.44 8.90 7.05
CA ALA A 97 -9.90 10.29 7.04
C ALA A 97 -9.30 11.07 8.22
N THR A 98 -9.36 10.52 9.44
CA THR A 98 -8.75 11.14 10.63
C THR A 98 -7.23 11.26 10.49
N SER A 99 -6.57 10.25 9.92
CA SER A 99 -5.11 10.24 9.80
C SER A 99 -4.59 11.18 8.72
N LEU A 100 -5.33 11.37 7.63
CA LEU A 100 -5.02 12.36 6.59
C LEU A 100 -5.07 13.80 7.12
N LEU A 101 -5.91 14.07 8.12
CA LEU A 101 -5.97 15.37 8.80
C LEU A 101 -4.82 15.57 9.78
N ALA A 102 -4.31 14.49 10.38
CA ALA A 102 -3.32 14.54 11.45
C ALA A 102 -1.86 14.44 10.96
N ILE A 103 -1.63 13.77 9.83
CA ILE A 103 -0.29 13.46 9.34
C ILE A 103 -0.13 14.12 7.96
N SER A 104 0.66 15.21 7.88
CA SER A 104 0.98 15.90 6.61
C SER A 104 1.63 15.01 5.56
N ASP A 105 2.19 13.87 6.00
CA ASP A 105 3.02 12.96 5.22
C ASP A 105 2.29 11.66 4.82
N VAL A 106 0.95 11.59 4.94
CA VAL A 106 0.19 10.47 4.36
C VAL A 106 0.20 10.62 2.85
N CYS A 107 1.26 10.09 2.24
CA CYS A 107 1.49 9.89 0.80
C CYS A 107 0.56 10.77 -0.05
N PRO A 108 0.86 12.08 -0.19
CA PRO A 108 -0.06 13.05 -0.78
C PRO A 108 -0.52 12.54 -2.14
N GLY A 109 -1.80 12.19 -2.20
CA GLY A 109 -2.45 11.74 -3.42
C GLY A 109 -2.92 10.29 -3.47
N LEU A 110 -2.22 9.36 -2.82
CA LEU A 110 -2.72 7.98 -2.73
C LEU A 110 -3.81 7.86 -1.66
N GLY A 111 -3.69 8.65 -0.59
CA GLY A 111 -4.65 8.68 0.51
C GLY A 111 -6.07 9.04 0.07
N ASP A 112 -6.23 10.01 -0.83
CA ASP A 112 -7.55 10.44 -1.34
C ASP A 112 -8.23 9.34 -2.18
N PHE A 113 -7.50 8.74 -3.13
CA PHE A 113 -8.05 7.64 -3.95
C PHE A 113 -8.40 6.41 -3.10
N HIS A 114 -7.54 6.08 -2.13
CA HIS A 114 -7.79 4.95 -1.24
C HIS A 114 -8.96 5.22 -0.29
N LEU A 115 -9.05 6.42 0.28
CA LEU A 115 -10.17 6.86 1.11
C LEU A 115 -11.48 6.79 0.32
N ARG A 116 -11.51 7.34 -0.90
CA ARG A 116 -12.70 7.29 -1.77
C ARG A 116 -13.10 5.85 -2.12
N ALA A 117 -12.13 4.99 -2.39
CA ALA A 117 -12.40 3.56 -2.64
C ALA A 117 -13.03 2.87 -1.42
N LEU A 118 -12.58 3.21 -0.20
CA LEU A 118 -13.16 2.69 1.04
C LEU A 118 -14.55 3.25 1.30
N GLN A 119 -14.75 4.56 1.11
CA GLN A 119 -16.05 5.22 1.20
C GLN A 119 -17.05 4.62 0.21
N TRP A 120 -16.63 4.39 -1.03
CA TRP A 120 -17.43 3.68 -2.04
C TRP A 120 -17.76 2.26 -1.60
N SER A 121 -16.79 1.54 -1.02
CA SER A 121 -16.98 0.17 -0.56
C SER A 121 -17.98 0.08 0.60
N ALA A 122 -17.95 1.07 1.49
CA ALA A 122 -18.84 1.22 2.63
C ALA A 122 -20.23 1.78 2.26
N ALA A 123 -20.37 2.41 1.09
CA ALA A 123 -21.61 3.04 0.67
C ALA A 123 -22.74 1.98 0.51
N PRO A 124 -23.94 2.24 1.08
CA PRO A 124 -25.07 1.30 0.99
C PRO A 124 -25.63 1.20 -0.43
N GLN A 125 -25.53 2.29 -1.20
CA GLN A 125 -25.96 2.35 -2.59
C GLN A 125 -24.79 2.78 -3.47
N LYS A 126 -24.60 2.07 -4.58
CA LYS A 126 -23.52 2.27 -5.54
C LYS A 126 -24.11 2.68 -6.89
N ASP A 127 -24.44 3.96 -7.03
CA ASP A 127 -24.92 4.58 -8.28
C ASP A 127 -23.82 5.38 -8.99
N ARG A 128 -22.67 5.54 -8.35
CA ARG A 128 -21.50 6.29 -8.81
C ARG A 128 -20.21 5.49 -8.64
N THR A 129 -19.22 5.83 -9.45
CA THR A 129 -17.82 5.40 -9.28
C THR A 129 -17.25 5.98 -7.99
N PHE A 130 -16.13 5.43 -7.52
CA PHE A 130 -15.36 5.93 -6.38
C PHE A 130 -14.77 7.32 -6.66
N THR A 131 -14.61 7.70 -7.93
CA THR A 131 -14.22 9.06 -8.34
C THR A 131 -15.40 10.05 -8.35
N GLY A 132 -16.65 9.57 -8.27
CA GLY A 132 -17.86 10.36 -8.05
C GLY A 132 -18.78 10.51 -9.27
N GLU A 133 -18.39 10.00 -10.44
CA GLU A 133 -19.21 10.02 -11.66
C GLU A 133 -20.32 8.98 -11.62
N ARG A 134 -21.48 9.29 -12.20
CA ARG A 134 -22.59 8.33 -12.29
C ARG A 134 -22.27 7.25 -13.32
N TYR A 135 -22.58 5.99 -13.03
CA TYR A 135 -22.28 4.88 -13.95
C TYR A 135 -22.94 5.02 -15.33
N ALA A 136 -24.18 5.54 -15.36
CA ALA A 136 -24.95 5.75 -16.59
C ALA A 136 -24.37 6.85 -17.49
N THR A 137 -23.49 7.70 -16.94
CA THR A 137 -22.82 8.76 -17.70
C THR A 137 -21.57 8.16 -18.36
N TRP A 138 -21.76 7.52 -19.52
CA TRP A 138 -20.64 7.02 -20.34
C TRP A 138 -20.76 7.48 -21.80
N PRO A 139 -19.68 8.00 -22.40
CA PRO A 139 -18.39 8.30 -21.77
C PRO A 139 -18.52 9.41 -20.70
N ALA A 140 -17.88 9.22 -19.54
CA ALA A 140 -17.93 10.20 -18.46
C ALA A 140 -17.24 11.51 -18.90
N PRO A 141 -17.79 12.69 -18.56
CA PRO A 141 -17.19 13.96 -18.93
C PRO A 141 -15.87 14.19 -18.17
N GLY A 142 -14.82 14.56 -18.92
CA GLY A 142 -13.52 14.96 -18.38
C GLY A 142 -12.57 13.79 -18.12
N THR A 143 -11.33 13.86 -18.63
CA THR A 143 -10.23 12.90 -18.40
C THR A 143 -9.57 13.10 -17.04
N LEU A 144 -9.12 12.02 -16.40
CA LEU A 144 -8.26 12.17 -15.23
C LEU A 144 -6.99 12.92 -15.62
N SER A 145 -6.49 13.77 -14.72
CA SER A 145 -5.15 14.35 -14.86
C SER A 145 -4.10 13.23 -14.94
N ALA A 146 -2.91 13.54 -15.46
CA ALA A 146 -1.80 12.58 -15.50
C ALA A 146 -1.49 11.98 -14.11
N ASP A 147 -1.51 12.80 -13.07
CA ASP A 147 -1.33 12.39 -11.68
C ASP A 147 -2.51 11.55 -11.18
N GLY A 148 -3.75 11.93 -11.51
CA GLY A 148 -4.95 11.13 -11.20
C GLY A 148 -4.91 9.73 -11.83
N TYR A 149 -4.43 9.62 -13.07
CA TYR A 149 -4.26 8.34 -13.74
C TYR A 149 -3.16 7.48 -13.08
N SER A 150 -2.02 8.07 -12.74
CA SER A 150 -0.96 7.36 -12.01
C SER A 150 -1.45 6.84 -10.66
N ARG A 151 -2.25 7.63 -9.92
CA ARG A 151 -2.87 7.22 -8.66
C ARG A 151 -3.86 6.08 -8.86
N LEU A 152 -4.67 6.12 -9.92
CA LEU A 152 -5.58 5.03 -10.29
C LEU A 152 -4.81 3.73 -10.56
N LEU A 153 -3.70 3.78 -11.30
CA LEU A 153 -2.86 2.60 -11.55
C LEU A 153 -2.27 2.03 -10.26
N VAL A 154 -1.78 2.89 -9.35
CA VAL A 154 -1.26 2.42 -8.05
C VAL A 154 -2.38 1.82 -7.19
N LEU A 155 -3.57 2.43 -7.15
CA LEU A 155 -4.73 1.88 -6.44
C LEU A 155 -5.10 0.51 -7.00
N ALA A 156 -5.27 0.40 -8.32
CA ALA A 156 -5.65 -0.86 -8.97
C ALA A 156 -4.56 -1.94 -8.80
N ALA A 157 -3.28 -1.58 -8.78
CA ALA A 157 -2.19 -2.51 -8.50
C ALA A 157 -2.18 -2.99 -7.04
N ARG A 158 -2.48 -2.11 -6.08
CA ARG A 158 -2.57 -2.46 -4.65
C ARG A 158 -3.85 -3.20 -4.30
N ARG A 159 -4.92 -2.96 -5.06
CA ARG A 159 -6.26 -3.53 -4.85
C ARG A 159 -6.76 -4.20 -6.13
N PRO A 160 -6.12 -5.29 -6.58
CA PRO A 160 -6.48 -5.95 -7.84
C PRO A 160 -7.87 -6.62 -7.82
N GLN A 161 -8.48 -6.72 -6.63
CA GLN A 161 -9.83 -7.24 -6.42
C GLN A 161 -10.89 -6.13 -6.32
N PHE A 162 -10.52 -4.86 -6.49
CA PHE A 162 -11.46 -3.75 -6.40
C PHE A 162 -12.14 -3.51 -7.76
N PRO A 163 -13.42 -3.93 -7.94
CA PRO A 163 -14.06 -3.94 -9.25
C PRO A 163 -14.23 -2.53 -9.83
N ASP A 164 -14.48 -1.52 -8.99
CA ASP A 164 -14.78 -0.17 -9.45
C ASP A 164 -13.52 0.56 -9.96
N ALA A 165 -12.34 0.27 -9.39
CA ALA A 165 -11.08 0.74 -9.98
C ALA A 165 -10.85 0.17 -11.38
N MET A 166 -11.22 -1.09 -11.64
CA MET A 166 -11.11 -1.68 -12.98
C MET A 166 -12.09 -1.04 -13.97
N LEU A 167 -13.30 -0.69 -13.52
CA LEU A 167 -14.26 0.08 -14.34
C LEU A 167 -13.71 1.45 -14.70
N VAL A 168 -13.26 2.23 -13.70
CA VAL A 168 -12.72 3.58 -13.91
C VAL A 168 -11.46 3.52 -14.79
N LEU A 169 -10.62 2.50 -14.60
CA LEU A 169 -9.46 2.25 -15.46
C LEU A 169 -9.86 2.00 -16.91
N GLY A 170 -10.89 1.17 -17.15
CA GLY A 170 -11.43 0.95 -18.49
C GLY A 170 -11.96 2.23 -19.14
N ASP A 171 -12.73 3.03 -18.39
CA ASP A 171 -13.28 4.30 -18.88
C ASP A 171 -12.16 5.30 -19.23
N GLU A 172 -11.09 5.36 -18.44
CA GLU A 172 -9.91 6.20 -18.72
C GLU A 172 -9.07 5.68 -19.90
N LEU A 173 -8.85 4.38 -20.02
CA LEU A 173 -8.14 3.78 -21.15
C LEU A 173 -8.87 4.04 -22.47
N CYS A 174 -10.19 3.93 -22.48
CA CYS A 174 -11.00 4.21 -23.66
C CYS A 174 -10.81 5.67 -24.12
N ARG A 175 -10.84 6.63 -23.18
CA ARG A 175 -10.63 8.06 -23.46
C ARG A 175 -9.22 8.38 -23.94
N ARG A 176 -8.22 7.63 -23.48
CA ARG A 176 -6.83 7.75 -23.93
C ARG A 176 -6.57 7.12 -25.30
N GLY A 177 -7.57 6.52 -25.93
CA GLY A 177 -7.40 5.86 -27.23
C GLY A 177 -6.85 4.44 -27.13
N ALA A 178 -7.03 3.77 -25.98
CA ALA A 178 -6.73 2.36 -25.77
C ALA A 178 -8.01 1.52 -25.57
N PRO A 179 -8.93 1.48 -26.55
CA PRO A 179 -10.21 0.78 -26.41
C PRO A 179 -10.06 -0.73 -26.24
N ASN A 180 -9.00 -1.35 -26.77
CA ASN A 180 -8.78 -2.78 -26.57
C ASN A 180 -8.48 -3.05 -25.09
N LEU A 181 -7.56 -2.30 -24.49
CA LEU A 181 -7.27 -2.42 -23.05
C LEU A 181 -8.47 -2.06 -22.17
N ALA A 182 -9.29 -1.10 -22.60
CA ALA A 182 -10.51 -0.74 -21.89
C ALA A 182 -11.48 -1.93 -21.77
N ILE A 183 -11.65 -2.67 -22.87
CA ILE A 183 -12.47 -3.90 -22.89
C ILE A 183 -11.94 -4.92 -21.88
N TRP A 184 -10.63 -5.14 -21.81
CA TRP A 184 -10.04 -6.05 -20.83
C TRP A 184 -10.32 -5.60 -19.39
N ALA A 185 -10.20 -4.30 -19.11
CA ALA A 185 -10.48 -3.74 -17.78
C ALA A 185 -11.96 -3.89 -17.40
N TRP A 186 -12.90 -3.67 -18.33
CA TRP A 186 -14.32 -3.88 -18.08
C TRP A 186 -14.70 -5.35 -17.88
N VAL A 187 -14.09 -6.27 -18.65
CA VAL A 187 -14.27 -7.72 -18.42
C VAL A 187 -13.73 -8.11 -17.04
N ARG A 188 -12.57 -7.57 -16.63
CA ARG A 188 -12.05 -7.76 -15.28
C ARG A 188 -13.01 -7.24 -14.21
N ALA A 189 -13.59 -6.06 -14.39
CA ALA A 189 -14.59 -5.51 -13.47
C ALA A 189 -15.83 -6.41 -13.35
N LEU A 190 -16.30 -6.99 -14.46
CA LEU A 190 -17.41 -7.96 -14.47
C LEU A 190 -17.08 -9.22 -13.66
N ASP A 191 -15.88 -9.79 -13.86
CA ASP A 191 -15.43 -11.00 -13.16
C ASP A 191 -15.24 -10.76 -11.66
N LEU A 192 -14.84 -9.55 -11.28
CA LEU A 192 -14.76 -9.09 -9.88
C LEU A 192 -16.14 -8.78 -9.26
N GLY A 193 -17.24 -8.97 -10.00
CA GLY A 193 -18.58 -8.82 -9.47
C GLY A 193 -19.05 -7.37 -9.30
N HIS A 194 -18.60 -6.45 -10.16
CA HIS A 194 -19.01 -5.05 -10.12
C HIS A 194 -20.55 -4.87 -10.03
N PRO A 195 -21.10 -3.97 -9.20
CA PRO A 195 -22.55 -3.81 -9.03
C PRO A 195 -23.27 -3.33 -10.30
N ALA A 196 -22.66 -2.44 -11.08
CA ALA A 196 -23.24 -1.93 -12.32
C ALA A 196 -22.98 -2.84 -13.54
N LYS A 197 -23.37 -4.13 -13.46
CA LYS A 197 -23.11 -5.12 -14.52
C LYS A 197 -23.74 -4.76 -15.86
N HIS A 198 -24.95 -4.18 -15.83
CA HIS A 198 -25.67 -3.78 -17.03
C HIS A 198 -24.96 -2.64 -17.77
N GLU A 199 -24.46 -1.63 -17.06
CA GLU A 199 -23.69 -0.55 -17.69
C GLU A 199 -22.36 -1.05 -18.27
N LEU A 200 -21.65 -1.95 -17.58
CA LEU A 200 -20.42 -2.56 -18.14
C LEU A 200 -20.71 -3.33 -19.43
N ARG A 201 -21.79 -4.11 -19.50
CA ARG A 201 -22.20 -4.79 -20.74
C ARG A 201 -22.55 -3.82 -21.85
N ARG A 202 -23.31 -2.77 -21.54
CA ARG A 202 -23.65 -1.71 -22.49
C ARG A 202 -22.40 -1.03 -23.07
N ARG A 203 -21.38 -0.76 -22.25
CA ARG A 203 -20.08 -0.22 -22.70
C ARG A 203 -19.39 -1.17 -23.67
N LEU A 204 -19.27 -2.44 -23.31
CA LEU A 204 -18.71 -3.48 -24.17
C LEU A 204 -19.44 -3.49 -25.52
N GLU A 205 -20.76 -3.67 -25.51
CA GLU A 205 -21.60 -3.69 -26.72
C GLU A 205 -21.42 -2.45 -27.59
N THR A 206 -21.37 -1.26 -26.98
CA THR A 206 -21.19 0.00 -27.71
C THR A 206 -19.80 0.08 -28.34
N THR A 207 -18.74 -0.26 -27.61
CA THR A 207 -17.37 -0.27 -28.15
C THR A 207 -17.23 -1.31 -29.27
N PHE A 208 -17.81 -2.50 -29.11
CA PHE A 208 -17.85 -3.51 -30.17
C PHE A 208 -18.63 -3.02 -31.39
N PHE A 209 -19.78 -2.39 -31.21
CA PHE A 209 -20.56 -1.82 -32.32
C PHE A 209 -19.72 -0.83 -33.12
N LEU A 210 -19.01 0.09 -32.45
CA LEU A 210 -18.11 1.04 -33.11
C LEU A 210 -17.00 0.34 -33.90
N TRP A 211 -16.51 -0.81 -33.43
CA TRP A 211 -15.52 -1.60 -34.17
C TRP A 211 -16.09 -2.36 -35.35
N ARG A 212 -17.33 -2.87 -35.26
CA ARG A 212 -18.00 -3.61 -36.34
C ARG A 212 -18.26 -2.76 -37.56
N VAL A 213 -18.46 -1.46 -37.38
CA VAL A 213 -18.68 -0.50 -38.47
C VAL A 213 -17.35 -0.14 -39.18
N GLY A 214 -16.20 -0.56 -38.64
CA GLY A 214 -14.89 -0.38 -39.27
C GLY A 214 -14.65 -1.36 -40.43
N PRO A 215 -13.92 -0.94 -41.49
CA PRO A 215 -13.67 -1.79 -42.66
C PRO A 215 -12.85 -3.04 -42.29
N GLY A 216 -13.31 -4.21 -42.73
CA GLY A 216 -12.53 -5.44 -42.76
C GLY A 216 -12.52 -6.33 -41.51
N ARG A 217 -13.41 -6.11 -40.53
CA ARG A 217 -13.46 -6.94 -39.31
C ARG A 217 -14.75 -7.78 -39.24
N VAL A 218 -14.60 -9.11 -39.13
CA VAL A 218 -15.69 -10.00 -38.76
C VAL A 218 -15.90 -9.87 -37.26
N ALA A 219 -17.11 -9.52 -36.85
CA ALA A 219 -17.45 -9.39 -35.44
C ALA A 219 -17.45 -10.76 -34.77
N SER A 220 -16.52 -11.02 -33.85
CA SER A 220 -16.79 -11.98 -32.78
C SER A 220 -17.99 -11.48 -31.96
N GLN A 221 -18.81 -12.38 -31.43
CA GLN A 221 -19.84 -11.95 -30.49
C GLN A 221 -19.16 -11.41 -29.23
N VAL A 222 -19.84 -10.51 -28.50
CA VAL A 222 -19.32 -9.95 -27.24
C VAL A 222 -18.92 -11.07 -26.29
N ASP A 223 -19.74 -12.12 -26.23
CA ASP A 223 -19.52 -13.29 -25.36
C ASP A 223 -18.28 -14.10 -25.75
N ASP A 224 -18.02 -14.30 -27.04
CA ASP A 224 -16.80 -14.97 -27.51
C ASP A 224 -15.56 -14.20 -27.05
N THR A 225 -15.59 -12.88 -27.19
CA THR A 225 -14.45 -12.04 -26.80
C THR A 225 -14.22 -12.04 -25.28
N ILE A 226 -15.30 -12.02 -24.50
CA ILE A 226 -15.22 -12.18 -23.05
C ILE A 226 -14.57 -13.53 -22.70
N ALA A 227 -14.98 -14.62 -23.37
CA ALA A 227 -14.40 -15.94 -23.15
C ALA A 227 -12.90 -15.97 -23.47
N ILE A 228 -12.49 -15.34 -24.58
CA ILE A 228 -11.09 -15.22 -24.98
C ILE A 228 -10.26 -14.48 -23.91
N ILE A 229 -10.71 -13.30 -23.49
CA ILE A 229 -10.02 -12.49 -22.46
C ILE A 229 -9.89 -13.28 -21.14
N ARG A 230 -10.92 -14.02 -20.75
CA ARG A 230 -10.88 -14.89 -19.55
C ARG A 230 -9.84 -16.00 -19.66
N ARG A 231 -9.64 -16.59 -20.85
CA ARG A 231 -8.54 -17.56 -21.07
C ARG A 231 -7.18 -16.89 -20.83
N HIS A 232 -7.00 -15.65 -21.25
CA HIS A 232 -5.78 -14.90 -20.97
C HIS A 232 -5.60 -14.57 -19.48
N PHE A 233 -6.67 -14.22 -18.76
CA PHE A 233 -6.61 -14.08 -17.29
C PHE A 233 -6.19 -15.38 -16.60
N ALA A 234 -6.69 -16.53 -17.05
CA ALA A 234 -6.28 -17.82 -16.52
C ALA A 234 -4.77 -18.08 -16.76
N THR A 235 -4.28 -17.80 -17.98
CA THR A 235 -2.85 -17.93 -18.31
C THR A 235 -1.97 -16.99 -17.48
N ALA A 236 -2.41 -15.75 -17.27
CA ALA A 236 -1.76 -14.79 -16.38
C ALA A 236 -1.68 -15.30 -14.92
N GLY A 237 -2.74 -15.94 -14.43
CA GLY A 237 -2.75 -16.61 -13.12
C GLY A 237 -1.73 -17.76 -13.03
N VAL A 238 -1.58 -18.55 -14.10
CA VAL A 238 -0.56 -19.60 -14.19
C VAL A 238 0.86 -19.01 -14.10
N TRP A 239 1.11 -17.85 -14.71
CA TRP A 239 2.39 -17.16 -14.59
C TRP A 239 2.67 -16.77 -13.13
N LEU A 240 1.72 -16.18 -12.41
CA LEU A 240 1.90 -15.80 -11.00
C LEU A 240 2.21 -17.02 -10.12
N GLY A 241 1.54 -18.16 -10.36
CA GLY A 241 1.85 -19.41 -9.67
C GLY A 241 3.26 -19.94 -9.98
N ARG A 242 3.76 -19.76 -11.20
CA ARG A 242 5.17 -20.10 -11.55
C ARG A 242 6.15 -19.14 -10.88
N PHE A 243 5.85 -17.84 -10.86
CA PHE A 243 6.64 -16.81 -10.19
C PHE A 243 6.84 -17.14 -8.70
N GLN A 244 5.75 -17.45 -7.99
CA GLN A 244 5.80 -17.80 -6.56
C GLN A 244 6.52 -19.12 -6.29
N ARG A 245 6.48 -20.09 -7.21
CA ARG A 245 7.30 -21.32 -7.10
C ARG A 245 8.79 -21.03 -7.22
N VAL A 246 9.21 -20.13 -8.10
CA VAL A 246 10.61 -19.71 -8.20
C VAL A 246 11.03 -19.01 -6.91
N GLU A 247 10.21 -18.09 -6.39
CA GLU A 247 10.46 -17.44 -5.10
C GLU A 247 10.61 -18.44 -3.96
N MET A 248 9.68 -19.40 -3.86
CA MET A 248 9.73 -20.45 -2.85
C MET A 248 11.05 -21.21 -2.88
N GLN A 249 11.57 -21.55 -4.06
CA GLN A 249 12.86 -22.24 -4.19
C GLN A 249 14.03 -21.38 -3.70
N LEU A 250 14.06 -20.09 -4.07
CA LEU A 250 15.08 -19.15 -3.58
C LEU A 250 15.03 -19.00 -2.05
N VAL A 251 13.82 -18.99 -1.49
CA VAL A 251 13.57 -18.92 -0.06
C VAL A 251 14.02 -20.21 0.66
N LEU A 252 13.82 -21.39 0.05
CA LEU A 252 14.31 -22.67 0.57
C LEU A 252 15.85 -22.80 0.50
N GLU A 253 16.51 -22.10 -0.43
CA GLU A 253 17.96 -21.94 -0.47
C GLU A 253 18.51 -20.99 0.61
N GLY A 254 17.65 -20.47 1.49
CA GLY A 254 18.02 -19.56 2.58
C GLY A 254 18.17 -18.10 2.15
N ARG A 255 17.70 -17.73 0.96
CA ARG A 255 17.74 -16.34 0.46
C ARG A 255 16.53 -15.55 0.93
N GLU A 256 16.66 -14.22 0.96
CA GLU A 256 15.53 -13.29 1.09
C GLU A 256 15.38 -12.52 -0.23
N PRO A 257 14.82 -13.15 -1.28
CA PRO A 257 14.78 -12.55 -2.61
C PRO A 257 13.84 -11.34 -2.62
N ALA A 258 14.30 -10.23 -3.18
CA ALA A 258 13.40 -9.16 -3.60
C ALA A 258 12.63 -9.61 -4.86
N LEU A 259 11.48 -8.99 -5.15
CA LEU A 259 10.70 -9.31 -6.35
C LEU A 259 11.53 -9.20 -7.64
N VAL A 260 12.49 -8.28 -7.70
CA VAL A 260 13.41 -8.11 -8.84
C VAL A 260 14.31 -9.34 -9.02
N ASP A 261 14.77 -9.97 -7.92
CA ASP A 261 15.59 -11.18 -7.98
C ASP A 261 14.77 -12.36 -8.52
N VAL A 262 13.53 -12.51 -8.06
CA VAL A 262 12.61 -13.55 -8.54
C VAL A 262 12.31 -13.36 -10.03
N LEU A 263 12.11 -12.12 -10.49
CA LEU A 263 11.87 -11.81 -11.90
C LEU A 263 13.10 -12.07 -12.77
N ALA A 264 14.30 -11.74 -12.29
CA ALA A 264 15.55 -12.06 -12.98
C ALA A 264 15.69 -13.59 -13.12
N GLU A 265 15.37 -14.33 -12.07
CA GLU A 265 15.41 -15.80 -12.08
C GLU A 265 14.34 -16.42 -12.99
N CYS A 266 13.12 -15.87 -13.01
CA CYS A 266 12.08 -16.27 -13.95
C CYS A 266 12.54 -16.09 -15.40
N THR A 267 13.19 -14.97 -15.71
CA THR A 267 13.75 -14.69 -17.04
C THR A 267 14.79 -15.73 -17.45
N LYS A 268 15.73 -16.06 -16.56
CA LYS A 268 16.75 -17.10 -16.82
C LYS A 268 16.13 -18.47 -17.13
N ARG A 269 14.98 -18.76 -16.52
CA ARG A 269 14.25 -20.03 -16.67
C ARG A 269 13.24 -20.02 -17.82
N GLY A 270 13.19 -18.95 -18.62
CA GLY A 270 12.23 -18.81 -19.71
C GLY A 270 10.77 -18.64 -19.26
N ILE A 271 10.54 -18.27 -18.00
CA ILE A 271 9.21 -17.99 -17.45
C ILE A 271 8.86 -16.54 -17.77
N ARG A 272 8.20 -16.32 -18.92
CA ARG A 272 7.75 -14.99 -19.36
C ARG A 272 6.30 -14.72 -18.95
N LYS A 273 6.00 -13.44 -18.70
CA LYS A 273 4.62 -12.93 -18.57
C LYS A 273 3.87 -13.13 -19.89
N VAL A 274 2.55 -13.22 -19.81
CA VAL A 274 1.68 -13.04 -20.97
C VAL A 274 1.87 -11.61 -21.46
N ALA A 275 2.28 -11.46 -22.72
CA ALA A 275 2.39 -10.17 -23.36
C ALA A 275 1.07 -9.81 -24.04
N ALA A 276 0.81 -8.51 -24.16
CA ALA A 276 -0.37 -8.04 -24.88
C ALA A 276 -0.33 -8.43 -26.38
N SER A 277 0.86 -8.70 -26.91
CA SER A 277 1.09 -9.23 -28.26
C SER A 277 0.79 -10.72 -28.41
N ASP A 278 0.71 -11.50 -27.32
CA ASP A 278 0.35 -12.93 -27.38
C ASP A 278 -1.19 -13.13 -27.57
N CYS A 279 -1.93 -12.05 -27.79
CA CYS A 279 -3.39 -12.02 -27.87
C CYS A 279 -3.83 -11.86 -29.33
N ASP A 280 -3.63 -12.87 -30.17
CA ASP A 280 -3.84 -12.80 -31.63
C ASP A 280 -5.26 -12.40 -32.04
N GLU A 281 -6.26 -12.84 -31.27
CA GLU A 281 -7.69 -12.57 -31.52
C GLU A 281 -8.09 -11.15 -31.10
N PHE A 282 -7.28 -10.50 -30.26
CA PHE A 282 -7.57 -9.18 -29.70
C PHE A 282 -6.29 -8.41 -29.37
N PRO A 283 -5.48 -8.07 -30.39
CA PRO A 283 -4.14 -7.56 -30.17
C PRO A 283 -4.23 -6.15 -29.56
N VAL A 284 -3.60 -5.97 -28.40
CA VAL A 284 -3.35 -4.62 -27.89
C VAL A 284 -2.15 -4.07 -28.65
N THR A 285 -2.36 -2.96 -29.35
CA THR A 285 -1.29 -2.39 -30.18
C THR A 285 -0.24 -1.67 -29.35
N ALA A 286 0.96 -1.50 -29.90
CA ALA A 286 2.01 -0.70 -29.25
C ALA A 286 1.56 0.75 -29.00
N ALA A 287 0.73 1.31 -29.88
CA ALA A 287 0.16 2.65 -29.71
C ALA A 287 -0.80 2.72 -28.51
N GLU A 288 -1.62 1.68 -28.31
CA GLU A 288 -2.50 1.60 -27.13
C GLU A 288 -1.71 1.42 -25.84
N LEU A 289 -0.65 0.59 -25.85
CA LEU A 289 0.25 0.45 -24.70
C LEU A 289 0.94 1.77 -24.36
N ALA A 290 1.36 2.54 -25.38
CA ALA A 290 1.95 3.86 -25.19
C ALA A 290 0.93 4.87 -24.63
N ALA A 291 -0.31 4.84 -25.12
CA ALA A 291 -1.40 5.69 -24.63
C ALA A 291 -1.82 5.35 -23.18
N ALA A 292 -1.68 4.08 -22.79
CA ALA A 292 -1.93 3.57 -21.45
C ALA A 292 -0.74 3.74 -20.48
N ALA A 293 0.41 4.23 -20.95
CA ALA A 293 1.53 4.48 -20.07
C ALA A 293 1.20 5.66 -19.12
N PRO A 294 1.59 5.60 -17.84
CA PRO A 294 1.55 6.79 -17.00
C PRO A 294 2.40 7.87 -17.68
N ALA A 295 1.94 9.13 -17.59
CA ALA A 295 2.75 10.24 -18.10
C ALA A 295 4.12 10.16 -17.42
N GLN A 296 5.19 10.09 -18.22
CA GLN A 296 6.52 10.26 -17.66
C GLN A 296 6.53 11.67 -17.07
N GLU A 297 6.66 11.77 -15.75
CA GLU A 297 6.96 13.06 -15.12
C GLU A 297 8.17 13.58 -15.90
N PRO A 298 8.09 14.76 -16.55
CA PRO A 298 9.26 15.31 -17.23
C PRO A 298 10.35 15.30 -16.18
N ALA A 299 11.45 14.58 -16.46
CA ALA A 299 12.51 14.33 -15.49
C ALA A 299 12.72 15.65 -14.76
N ARG A 300 12.33 15.72 -13.47
CA ARG A 300 12.47 16.96 -12.71
C ARG A 300 13.92 17.32 -12.91
N ALA A 301 14.16 18.43 -13.63
CA ALA A 301 15.51 18.90 -13.84
C ALA A 301 16.14 18.83 -12.46
N SER A 302 17.21 18.02 -12.31
CA SER A 302 17.95 17.95 -11.06
C SER A 302 18.03 19.39 -10.57
N PRO A 303 17.57 19.70 -9.34
CA PRO A 303 17.53 21.08 -8.88
C PRO A 303 18.88 21.66 -9.23
N GLY A 304 18.88 22.59 -10.20
CA GLY A 304 20.11 23.21 -10.66
C GLY A 304 20.83 23.63 -9.39
N ALA A 305 22.13 23.32 -9.30
CA ALA A 305 22.94 23.63 -8.14
C ALA A 305 22.49 25.01 -7.62
N PRO A 306 22.10 25.12 -6.33
CA PRO A 306 21.59 26.37 -5.80
C PRO A 306 22.54 27.47 -6.25
N PRO A 307 22.04 28.60 -6.80
CA PRO A 307 22.92 29.65 -7.29
C PRO A 307 23.95 29.92 -6.20
N SER A 308 25.24 29.80 -6.57
CA SER A 308 26.32 29.97 -5.60
C SER A 308 26.09 31.30 -4.89
N LEU A 309 25.78 31.21 -3.59
CA LEU A 309 25.64 32.39 -2.76
C LEU A 309 26.99 33.12 -2.81
N ASP A 310 26.94 34.41 -3.18
CA ASP A 310 28.11 35.28 -3.24
C ASP A 310 28.84 35.19 -1.89
N PRO A 311 30.18 35.05 -1.81
CA PRO A 311 30.91 34.71 -0.58
C PRO A 311 30.61 35.64 0.61
N TRP A 312 30.15 36.86 0.31
CA TRP A 312 29.68 37.83 1.28
C TRP A 312 28.42 37.40 2.04
N THR A 313 27.46 36.76 1.36
CA THR A 313 26.22 36.28 1.96
C THR A 313 26.42 35.05 2.85
N GLU A 314 27.36 34.17 2.48
CA GLU A 314 27.71 32.99 3.28
C GLU A 314 28.44 33.37 4.59
N SER A 315 29.31 34.39 4.53
CA SER A 315 30.00 34.93 5.70
C SER A 315 29.05 35.66 6.67
N ALA A 316 28.10 36.43 6.12
CA ALA A 316 27.06 37.11 6.91
C ALA A 316 26.15 36.13 7.64
N LEU A 317 25.70 35.05 6.96
CA LEU A 317 24.87 34.01 7.57
C LEU A 317 25.60 33.24 8.67
N LYS A 318 26.88 32.88 8.45
CA LYS A 318 27.70 32.21 9.48
C LYS A 318 27.88 33.12 10.71
N SER A 319 28.11 34.42 10.50
CA SER A 319 28.23 35.39 11.60
C SER A 319 26.92 35.56 12.37
N LEU A 320 25.78 35.54 11.68
CA LEU A 320 24.46 35.69 12.29
C LEU A 320 24.07 34.45 13.12
N VAL A 321 24.40 33.25 12.65
CA VAL A 321 24.16 32.00 13.39
C VAL A 321 25.02 31.92 14.66
N VAL A 322 26.28 32.36 14.58
CA VAL A 322 27.16 32.43 15.76
C VAL A 322 26.65 33.47 16.76
N ALA A 323 26.22 34.64 16.31
CA ALA A 323 25.65 35.68 17.16
C ALA A 323 24.33 35.26 17.83
N ALA A 324 23.46 34.55 17.10
CA ALA A 324 22.23 34.01 17.66
C ALA A 324 22.49 32.90 18.69
N GLY A 325 23.48 32.03 18.44
CA GLY A 325 23.89 30.98 19.37
C GLY A 325 24.48 31.52 20.67
N THR A 326 25.29 32.58 20.61
CA THR A 326 25.88 33.20 21.81
C THR A 326 24.84 33.94 22.65
N LEU A 327 23.90 34.64 22.01
CA LEU A 327 22.75 35.27 22.70
C LEU A 327 21.88 34.24 23.41
N PHE A 328 21.59 33.11 22.76
CA PHE A 328 20.80 32.04 23.36
C PHE A 328 21.47 31.44 24.61
N LEU A 329 22.79 31.19 24.54
CA LEU A 329 23.56 30.67 25.68
C LEU A 329 23.65 31.67 26.83
N ALA A 330 23.79 32.97 26.54
CA ALA A 330 23.81 34.02 27.56
C ALA A 330 22.46 34.13 28.28
N CYS A 331 21.35 34.07 27.54
CA CYS A 331 20.00 34.06 28.12
C CYS A 331 19.75 32.80 28.97
N LEU A 332 20.21 31.63 28.52
CA LEU A 332 20.10 30.37 29.26
C LEU A 332 20.89 30.43 30.59
N ALA A 333 22.11 30.97 30.57
CA ALA A 333 22.93 31.11 31.76
C ALA A 333 22.32 32.07 32.79
N GLY A 334 21.76 33.21 32.32
CA GLY A 334 21.04 34.14 33.18
C GLY A 334 19.79 33.54 33.83
N PHE A 335 19.07 32.70 33.09
CA PHE A 335 17.90 31.98 33.61
C PHE A 335 18.26 30.93 34.67
N ILE A 336 19.35 30.18 34.46
CA ILE A 336 19.82 29.19 35.44
C ILE A 336 20.27 29.87 36.74
N LEU A 337 20.92 31.04 36.65
CA LEU A 337 21.37 31.79 37.83
C LEU A 337 20.21 32.44 38.61
N SER A 338 19.10 32.79 37.96
CA SER A 338 17.94 33.38 38.64
C SER A 338 17.03 32.33 39.29
N CYS A 339 17.00 31.10 38.78
CA CYS A 339 16.17 30.02 39.31
C CYS A 339 16.77 29.26 40.51
N PHE A 340 18.06 29.43 40.80
CA PHE A 340 18.72 28.72 41.91
C PHE A 340 19.39 29.70 42.89
N PRO A 341 18.74 30.05 44.02
CA PRO A 341 19.42 30.81 45.06
C PRO A 341 20.57 29.99 45.67
N PRO A 342 21.67 30.65 46.11
CA PRO A 342 22.85 29.95 46.60
C PRO A 342 22.51 29.12 47.85
N LEU A 343 22.81 27.82 47.78
CA LEU A 343 22.66 26.88 48.88
C LEU A 343 23.56 27.30 50.05
N SER A 344 22.94 27.63 51.20
CA SER A 344 23.68 27.85 52.43
C SER A 344 24.28 26.54 52.96
N PRO A 345 25.48 26.56 53.57
CA PRO A 345 26.17 25.34 53.98
C PRO A 345 25.49 24.74 55.22
N ARG A 346 24.79 23.61 55.04
CA ARG A 346 24.24 22.80 56.13
C ARG A 346 25.36 21.98 56.79
N LYS A 347 25.50 22.17 58.11
CA LYS A 347 26.39 21.40 59.00
C LYS A 347 26.00 19.91 59.00
N SER A 348 26.96 19.06 58.64
CA SER A 348 26.87 17.60 58.69
C SER A 348 26.79 17.12 60.15
N ARG A 349 25.65 16.52 60.55
CA ARG A 349 25.56 15.69 61.75
C ARG A 349 25.60 14.23 61.34
N ALA A 350 26.60 13.52 61.88
CA ALA A 350 26.73 12.07 61.81
C ALA A 350 25.52 11.40 62.48
N LEU A 351 24.99 10.35 61.86
CA LEU A 351 24.04 9.44 62.48
C LEU A 351 24.49 7.99 62.24
N THR A 352 24.56 7.31 63.36
CA THR A 352 25.09 6.00 63.66
C THR A 352 24.18 4.88 63.16
N LEU A 353 24.82 3.77 62.78
CA LEU A 353 24.23 2.46 62.52
C LEU A 353 23.34 1.98 63.67
N SER A 354 22.16 1.44 63.34
CA SER A 354 21.51 0.40 64.14
C SER A 354 20.87 -0.64 63.24
N ARG A 355 21.28 -1.89 63.48
CA ARG A 355 20.72 -3.13 62.92
C ARG A 355 19.30 -3.33 63.46
N HIS A 356 18.35 -3.70 62.60
CA HIS A 356 17.27 -4.60 63.02
C HIS A 356 16.85 -5.51 61.87
N ALA A 357 16.91 -6.80 62.16
CA ALA A 357 16.50 -7.91 61.32
C ALA A 357 14.99 -8.10 61.41
N GLN A 358 14.33 -8.44 60.30
CA GLN A 358 13.06 -9.16 60.34
C GLN A 358 12.97 -10.16 59.18
N ARG A 359 13.03 -11.44 59.56
CA ARG A 359 12.43 -12.58 58.85
C ARG A 359 10.92 -12.36 58.74
N VAL A 360 10.28 -12.74 57.62
CA VAL A 360 9.11 -13.68 57.58
C VAL A 360 8.87 -14.15 56.12
N GLN A 361 8.98 -15.48 55.99
CA GLN A 361 8.45 -16.52 55.11
C GLN A 361 7.75 -16.31 53.74
N PRO A 362 7.89 -17.32 52.83
CA PRO A 362 7.29 -17.37 51.50
C PRO A 362 5.84 -17.90 51.49
N LYS A 363 5.00 -17.35 50.61
CA LYS A 363 3.62 -17.81 50.37
C LYS A 363 3.60 -19.01 49.41
N LYS A 364 2.90 -20.06 49.85
CA LYS A 364 2.74 -21.38 49.22
C LYS A 364 2.02 -21.35 47.86
N ARG A 365 2.44 -22.26 46.99
CA ARG A 365 1.73 -22.77 45.80
C ARG A 365 0.43 -23.50 46.19
N GLY A 366 -0.60 -23.37 45.36
CA GLY A 366 -1.77 -24.26 45.29
C GLY A 366 -2.06 -24.60 43.82
N PRO A 367 -2.36 -25.87 43.46
CA PRO A 367 -2.49 -26.37 42.09
C PRO A 367 -3.94 -26.32 41.55
N PRO A 368 -4.22 -26.77 40.30
CA PRO A 368 -5.37 -26.34 39.50
C PRO A 368 -6.63 -27.21 39.73
N MET A 369 -7.79 -26.63 39.46
CA MET A 369 -9.07 -27.34 39.38
C MET A 369 -9.38 -27.71 37.92
N LEU A 370 -9.70 -28.99 37.75
CA LEU A 370 -10.30 -29.65 36.61
C LEU A 370 -11.80 -29.32 36.47
N GLY A 371 -12.31 -29.43 35.25
CA GLY A 371 -13.73 -29.49 34.88
C GLY A 371 -13.92 -28.78 33.54
N GLY A 372 -14.31 -29.38 32.43
CA GLY A 372 -15.08 -30.60 32.23
C GLY A 372 -16.33 -30.26 31.41
N LEU A 373 -16.51 -31.00 30.30
CA LEU A 373 -17.76 -31.34 29.60
C LEU A 373 -18.31 -30.46 28.45
N CYS A 374 -18.51 -31.20 27.34
CA CYS A 374 -19.64 -31.22 26.38
C CYS A 374 -19.87 -30.00 25.47
N ALA A 375 -19.72 -30.15 24.15
CA ALA A 375 -20.58 -30.86 23.18
C ALA A 375 -21.87 -30.08 22.83
N CYS A 376 -21.83 -29.44 21.66
CA CYS A 376 -22.85 -29.38 20.61
C CYS A 376 -22.13 -29.18 19.28
#